data_AF-A0A2V9LE67-F1
#
_entry.id   AF-A0A2V9LE67-F1
#
_cell.length_a   1.000
_cell.length_b   1.000
_cell.length_c   1.000
_cell.angle_alpha   90.00
_cell.angle_beta   90.00
_cell.angle_gamma   90.00
#
_symmetry.space_group_name_H-M   'P 1'
#
loop_
_entity.id
_entity.type
_entity.pdbx_description
1 polymer ?
#
loop_
_entity_poly.entity_id
_entity_poly.type
_entity_poly.pdbx_seq_one_letter_code
_entity_poly.pdbx_strand_id
1 'polypeptide(L)' 'MIIPGHGRLSNEWEVTEYRDMMVIIRDRVQAMINKGAPLQQVLAAKVSADYDARFGSNSGPWTTAMFIEAVYTSLKQ' A
#
# COMPACT_ATOMS: atom_id res chain seq x y z
N MET A 1 -17.50 13.15 -9.93
CA MET A 1 -17.36 13.75 -8.58
C MET A 1 -17.60 12.65 -7.58
N ILE A 2 -16.68 12.45 -6.62
CA ILE A 2 -16.73 11.33 -5.67
C ILE A 2 -16.63 11.91 -4.26
N ILE A 3 -17.55 11.51 -3.39
CA ILE A 3 -17.56 11.90 -1.97
C ILE A 3 -16.98 10.74 -1.17
N PRO A 4 -15.74 10.84 -0.66
CA PRO A 4 -15.13 9.78 0.14
C PRO A 4 -15.71 9.75 1.56
N GLY A 5 -15.60 8.60 2.23
CA GLY A 5 -16.03 8.45 3.63
C GLY A 5 -15.23 9.31 4.62
N HIS A 6 -13.99 9.67 4.29
CA HIS A 6 -13.14 10.57 5.06
C HIS A 6 -12.30 11.44 4.11
N GLY A 7 -12.09 12.70 4.48
CA GLY A 7 -11.22 13.63 3.75
C GLY A 7 -11.95 14.55 2.78
N ARG A 8 -11.17 15.17 1.89
CA ARG A 8 -11.66 16.15 0.90
C ARG A 8 -12.45 15.47 -0.22
N LEU A 9 -13.33 16.23 -0.88
CA LEU A 9 -13.96 15.80 -2.13
C LEU A 9 -12.91 15.32 -3.12
N SER A 10 -13.18 14.17 -3.74
CA SER A 10 -12.27 13.52 -4.66
C SER A 10 -12.85 13.48 -6.08
N ASN A 11 -11.99 13.18 -7.04
CA ASN A 11 -12.35 13.04 -8.45
C ASN A 11 -11.92 11.66 -8.98
N GLU A 12 -12.32 11.35 -10.21
CA GLU A 12 -12.06 10.05 -10.83
C GLU A 12 -10.55 9.77 -11.01
N TRP A 13 -9.77 10.80 -11.29
CA TRP A 13 -8.32 10.70 -11.45
C TRP A 13 -7.63 10.28 -10.15
N GLU A 14 -8.02 10.89 -9.03
CA GLU A 14 -7.45 10.55 -7.72
C GLU A 14 -7.77 9.12 -7.29
N VAL A 15 -8.97 8.63 -7.61
CA VAL A 15 -9.35 7.22 -7.33
C VAL A 15 -8.58 6.25 -8.22
N THR A 16 -8.35 6.63 -9.47
CA THR A 16 -7.54 5.83 -10.40
C THR A 16 -6.10 5.73 -9.90
N GLU A 17 -5.51 6.84 -9.48
CA GLU A 17 -4.15 6.86 -8.97
C GLU A 17 -4.00 6.08 -7.65
N TYR A 18 -5.01 6.14 -6.78
CA TYR A 18 -5.06 5.29 -5.58
C TYR A 18 -5.13 3.80 -5.95
N ARG A 19 -5.92 3.44 -6.96
CA ARG A 19 -5.97 2.05 -7.45
C ARG A 19 -4.62 1.60 -7.99
N ASP A 20 -3.98 2.41 -8.82
CA ASP A 20 -2.70 2.07 -9.44
C ASP A 20 -1.60 1.88 -8.38
N MET A 21 -1.59 2.73 -7.36
CA MET A 21 -0.72 2.59 -6.19
C MET A 21 -0.90 1.25 -5.48
N MET A 22 -2.14 0.80 -5.25
CA MET A 22 -2.40 -0.51 -4.63
C MET A 22 -1.87 -1.67 -5.47
N VAL A 23 -2.05 -1.62 -6.79
CA VAL A 23 -1.57 -2.66 -7.71
C VAL A 23 -0.04 -2.71 -7.71
N ILE A 24 0.62 -1.54 -7.79
CA ILE A 24 2.08 -1.45 -7.81
C ILE A 24 2.67 -1.99 -6.50
N ILE A 25 2.11 -1.65 -5.35
CA ILE A 25 2.59 -2.19 -4.06
C ILE A 25 2.37 -3.70 -3.99
N ARG A 26 1.20 -4.20 -4.39
CA ARG A 26 0.91 -5.64 -4.43
C ARG A 26 1.95 -6.39 -5.27
N ASP A 27 2.24 -5.91 -6.47
CA ASP A 27 3.17 -6.57 -7.39
C ASP A 27 4.61 -6.56 -6.85
N ARG A 28 5.04 -5.45 -6.22
CA ARG A 28 6.34 -5.36 -5.54
C ARG A 28 6.45 -6.37 -4.39
N VAL A 29 5.40 -6.50 -3.57
CA VAL A 29 5.35 -7.47 -2.47
C VAL A 29 5.37 -8.90 -3.03
N GLN A 30 4.58 -9.20 -4.05
CA GLN A 30 4.56 -10.52 -4.70
C GLN A 30 5.93 -10.89 -5.27
N ALA A 31 6.60 -9.96 -5.96
CA ALA A 31 7.93 -10.18 -6.51
C ALA A 31 8.96 -10.52 -5.41
N MET A 32 8.80 -9.96 -4.21
CA MET A 32 9.66 -10.26 -3.06
C MET A 32 9.31 -11.61 -2.40
N ILE A 33 8.01 -11.93 -2.29
CA ILE A 33 7.56 -13.26 -1.85
C ILE A 33 8.12 -14.35 -2.76
N ASN A 34 8.08 -14.14 -4.08
CA ASN A 34 8.61 -15.08 -5.07
C ASN A 34 10.13 -15.28 -4.95
N LYS A 35 10.85 -14.29 -4.41
CA LYS A 35 12.28 -14.37 -4.09
C LYS A 35 12.56 -15.01 -2.72
N GLY A 36 11.53 -15.47 -2.00
CA GLY A 36 11.65 -16.06 -0.67
C GLY A 36 11.84 -15.06 0.47
N ALA A 37 11.60 -13.76 0.24
CA ALA A 37 11.79 -12.74 1.25
C ALA A 37 10.76 -12.87 2.40
N PRO A 38 11.18 -12.89 3.68
CA PRO A 38 10.27 -12.85 4.81
C PRO A 38 9.66 -11.45 5.00
N LEU A 39 8.56 -11.36 5.75
CA LEU A 39 7.84 -10.10 6.02
C LEU A 39 8.74 -8.94 6.47
N GLN A 40 9.70 -9.22 7.35
CA GLN A 40 10.65 -8.22 7.85
C GLN A 40 11.49 -7.60 6.72
N GLN A 41 11.88 -8.40 5.73
CA GLN A 41 12.62 -7.91 4.56
C GLN A 41 11.70 -7.09 3.64
N VAL A 42 10.41 -7.45 3.55
CA VAL A 42 9.42 -6.68 2.79
C VAL A 42 9.17 -5.30 3.40
N LEU A 43 9.04 -5.23 4.71
CA LEU A 43 8.92 -3.96 5.44
C LEU A 43 10.18 -3.10 5.30
N ALA A 44 11.37 -3.71 5.42
CA ALA A 44 12.64 -3.00 5.29
C ALA A 44 12.88 -2.44 3.87
N ALA A 45 12.34 -3.07 2.84
CA ALA A 45 12.48 -2.62 1.45
C ALA A 45 11.66 -1.37 1.11
N LYS A 46 10.77 -0.91 2.02
CA LYS A 46 9.95 0.30 1.83
C LYS A 46 9.28 0.35 0.45
N VAL A 47 8.58 -0.72 0.09
CA VAL A 47 7.92 -0.88 -1.22
C VAL A 47 6.90 0.22 -1.57
N SER A 48 6.46 1.00 -0.58
CA SER A 48 5.52 2.13 -0.69
C SER A 48 6.18 3.51 -0.71
N ALA A 49 7.52 3.63 -0.67
CA ALA A 49 8.22 4.90 -0.47
C ALA A 49 7.78 6.03 -1.44
N ASP A 50 7.47 5.68 -2.69
CA ASP A 50 7.00 6.62 -3.72
C ASP A 50 5.64 7.26 -3.37
N TYR A 51 4.85 6.58 -2.55
CA TYR A 51 3.48 6.94 -2.19
C TYR A 51 3.36 7.43 -0.74
N ASP A 52 4.41 7.25 0.07
CA ASP A 52 4.37 7.56 1.49
C ASP A 52 4.03 9.04 1.77
N ALA A 53 4.44 9.96 0.89
CA ALA A 53 4.16 11.39 1.04
C ALA A 53 2.68 11.75 0.84
N ARG A 54 1.92 10.95 0.08
CA ARG A 54 0.53 11.24 -0.31
C ARG A 54 -0.48 10.34 0.39
N PHE A 55 -0.14 9.06 0.57
CA PHE A 55 -1.03 8.02 1.09
C PHE A 55 -0.45 7.32 2.32
N GLY A 56 0.83 7.52 2.64
CA GLY A 56 1.47 6.88 3.77
C GLY A 56 1.06 7.50 5.09
N SER A 57 1.02 6.67 6.13
CA SER A 57 0.94 7.13 7.50
C SER A 57 1.80 6.26 8.42
N ASN A 58 2.66 6.91 9.20
CA ASN A 58 3.50 6.26 10.21
C ASN A 58 2.82 6.19 11.59
N SER A 59 1.64 6.79 11.74
CA SER A 59 0.93 6.89 13.02
C SER A 59 -0.58 6.84 12.83
N GLY A 60 -1.31 6.30 13.81
CA GLY A 60 -2.78 6.22 13.80
C GLY A 60 -3.30 4.79 13.76
N PRO A 61 -4.63 4.60 13.58
CA PRO A 61 -5.27 3.28 13.64
C PRO A 61 -4.89 2.37 12.46
N TRP A 62 -4.34 2.94 11.38
CA TRP A 62 -3.88 2.21 10.21
C TRP A 62 -2.58 2.83 9.70
N THR A 63 -1.51 2.03 9.65
CA THR A 63 -0.18 2.50 9.22
C THR A 63 0.26 1.81 7.94
N THR A 64 1.22 2.41 7.25
CA THR A 64 1.80 1.83 6.02
C THR A 64 2.40 0.44 6.26
N ALA A 65 3.01 0.22 7.43
CA ALA A 65 3.55 -1.08 7.82
C ALA A 65 2.44 -2.14 7.96
N MET A 66 1.32 -1.81 8.61
CA MET A 66 0.16 -2.70 8.75
C MET A 66 -0.44 -3.05 7.39
N PHE A 67 -0.50 -2.09 6.47
CA PHE A 67 -0.96 -2.33 5.10
C PHE A 67 -0.05 -3.34 4.37
N ILE A 68 1.27 -3.14 4.41
CA ILE A 68 2.24 -4.05 3.77
C ILE A 68 2.14 -5.45 4.37
N GLU A 69 1.99 -5.56 5.68
CA GLU A 69 1.80 -6.84 6.38
C GLU A 69 0.50 -7.55 5.96
N ALA A 70 -0.61 -6.81 5.87
CA ALA A 70 -1.88 -7.34 5.40
C ALA A 70 -1.80 -7.85 3.96
N VAL A 71 -1.16 -7.10 3.06
CA VAL A 71 -0.93 -7.51 1.66
C VAL A 71 -0.08 -8.78 1.61
N TYR A 72 1.04 -8.81 2.33
CA TYR A 72 1.92 -9.98 2.36
C TYR A 72 1.20 -11.24 2.86
N THR A 73 0.40 -11.10 3.92
CA THR A 73 -0.40 -12.21 4.48
C THR A 73 -1.47 -12.67 3.50
N SER A 74 -2.16 -11.73 2.86
CA SER A 74 -3.19 -12.03 1.86
C SER A 74 -2.66 -12.72 0.61
N LEU A 75 -1.40 -12.48 0.23
CA LEU A 75 -0.77 -13.14 -0.93
C LEU A 75 -0.20 -14.53 -0.60
N LYS A 76 -0.09 -14.87 0.69
CA LYS A 76 0.38 -16.18 1.16
C LYS A 76 -0.74 -17.14 1.55
N GLN A 77 -1.96 -16.64 1.73
CA GLN A 77 -3.17 -17.47 1.81
C GLN A 77 -3.50 -18.03 0.43
#